data_AF-A0A7W0WZ29-F1
#
_entry.id   AF-A0A7W0WZ29-F1
#
_cell.length_a   1.000
_cell.length_b   1.000
_cell.length_c   1.000
_cell.angle_alpha   90.00
_cell.angle_beta   90.00
_cell.angle_gamma   90.00
#
_symmetry.space_group_name_H-M   'P 1'
#
loop_
_entity.id
_entity.type
_entity.pdbx_description
1 polymer ?
#
loop_
_entity_poly.entity_id
_entity_poly.type
_entity_poly.pdbx_seq_one_letter_code
_entity_poly.pdbx_strand_id
1 'polypeptide(L)'
;MIRWLVVLLVACGPKSSKPAYDTAKLARELHLDIQQLGAIAKQHRGNCGTLVTALGPHIDRMRTHADEVKRVQQDTLLAKRLRKDVLVYDAEHKGLADAIGGDLGASYQTCPDNKELLELIDRIPEL
;
A
#
# COMPACT_ATOMS: atom_id res chain seq x y z
N MET A 1 -43.86 14.38 -38.17
CA MET A 1 -44.16 13.17 -37.36
C MET A 1 -43.37 12.03 -38.00
N ILE A 2 -42.19 11.65 -37.49
CA ILE A 2 -41.91 10.74 -36.35
C ILE A 2 -41.98 9.25 -36.74
N ARG A 3 -40.80 8.58 -36.69
CA ARG A 3 -40.53 7.11 -36.65
C ARG A 3 -41.04 6.31 -37.87
N TRP A 4 -40.42 5.21 -38.33
CA TRP A 4 -39.68 4.09 -37.69
C TRP A 4 -38.51 3.69 -38.65
N LEU A 5 -37.33 3.13 -38.31
CA LEU A 5 -36.73 2.49 -37.12
C LEU A 5 -37.47 1.25 -36.61
N VAL A 6 -37.02 0.01 -36.85
CA VAL A 6 -35.73 -0.59 -36.44
C VAL A 6 -35.46 -1.87 -37.26
N VAL A 7 -34.20 -2.16 -37.66
CA VAL A 7 -33.52 -3.48 -37.50
C VAL A 7 -32.02 -3.26 -37.75
N LEU A 8 -31.18 -3.53 -36.75
CA LEU A 8 -29.89 -4.19 -36.94
C LEU A 8 -29.44 -4.81 -35.61
N LEU A 9 -29.49 -6.15 -35.56
CA LEU A 9 -29.00 -6.90 -34.41
C LEU A 9 -27.49 -6.72 -34.30
N VAL A 10 -27.03 -6.08 -33.22
CA VAL A 10 -25.61 -6.17 -32.83
C VAL A 10 -25.47 -7.33 -31.85
N ALA A 11 -24.61 -8.24 -32.23
CA ALA A 11 -24.39 -9.58 -31.70
C ALA A 11 -24.37 -9.74 -30.17
N CYS A 12 -24.85 -10.91 -29.77
CA CYS A 12 -24.62 -11.57 -28.50
C CYS A 12 -23.20 -11.41 -27.96
N GLY A 13 -23.13 -11.33 -26.63
CA GLY A 13 -21.91 -11.48 -25.87
C GLY A 13 -22.05 -10.80 -24.52
N PRO A 14 -22.47 -11.52 -23.45
CA PRO A 14 -22.19 -11.01 -22.12
C PRO A 14 -20.67 -10.89 -22.04
N LYS A 15 -20.16 -9.65 -22.04
CA LYS A 15 -18.76 -9.40 -21.73
C LYS A 15 -18.56 -10.01 -20.34
N SER A 16 -17.87 -11.15 -20.29
CA SER A 16 -17.32 -11.69 -19.06
C SER A 16 -16.21 -10.73 -18.63
N SER A 17 -16.63 -9.60 -18.07
CA SER A 17 -15.77 -8.74 -17.30
C SER A 17 -15.34 -9.58 -16.11
N LYS A 18 -14.16 -10.20 -16.22
CA LYS A 18 -13.34 -10.49 -15.04
C LYS A 18 -13.45 -9.25 -14.15
N PRO A 19 -13.81 -9.38 -12.86
CA PRO A 19 -13.98 -8.23 -12.00
C PRO A 19 -12.70 -7.39 -12.11
N ALA A 20 -12.87 -6.13 -12.54
CA ALA A 20 -11.73 -5.27 -12.78
C ALA A 20 -10.99 -5.12 -11.45
N TYR A 21 -9.71 -5.49 -11.46
CA TYR A 21 -8.93 -5.43 -10.23
C TYR A 21 -8.85 -3.97 -9.73
N ASP A 22 -9.25 -3.75 -8.49
CA ASP A 22 -9.38 -2.41 -7.90
C ASP A 22 -8.03 -1.91 -7.40
N THR A 23 -7.28 -1.28 -8.31
CA THR A 23 -5.98 -0.68 -8.01
C THR A 23 -6.07 0.53 -7.09
N ALA A 24 -7.21 1.23 -7.06
CA ALA A 24 -7.43 2.37 -6.17
C ALA A 24 -7.62 1.92 -4.72
N LYS A 25 -8.35 0.80 -4.51
CA LYS A 25 -8.44 0.15 -3.20
C LYS A 25 -7.07 -0.29 -2.70
N LEU A 26 -6.27 -0.98 -3.53
CA LEU A 26 -4.92 -1.41 -3.14
C LEU A 26 -4.00 -0.22 -2.81
N ALA A 27 -4.01 0.83 -3.62
CA ALA A 27 -3.24 2.06 -3.36
C ALA A 27 -3.63 2.70 -2.01
N ARG A 28 -4.94 2.75 -1.70
CA ARG A 28 -5.45 3.25 -0.42
C ARG A 28 -5.04 2.38 0.77
N GLU A 29 -5.08 1.06 0.62
CA GLU A 29 -4.69 0.11 1.69
C GLU A 29 -3.20 0.21 2.03
N LEU A 30 -2.32 0.28 1.00
CA LEU A 30 -0.90 0.57 1.17
C LEU A 30 -0.66 1.91 1.88
N HIS A 31 -1.37 2.96 1.46
CA HIS A 31 -1.24 4.29 2.05
C HIS A 31 -1.63 4.32 3.53
N LEU A 32 -2.74 3.65 3.89
CA LEU A 32 -3.17 3.53 5.28
C LEU A 32 -2.16 2.76 6.14
N ASP A 33 -1.55 1.70 5.61
CA ASP A 33 -0.50 0.97 6.34
C ASP A 33 0.74 1.86 6.57
N ILE A 34 1.19 2.64 5.58
CA ILE A 34 2.33 3.56 5.71
C ILE A 34 2.02 4.66 6.75
N GLN A 35 0.82 5.25 6.71
CA GLN A 35 0.38 6.21 7.73
C GLN A 35 0.37 5.60 9.14
N GLN A 36 -0.13 4.37 9.29
CA GLN A 36 -0.14 3.67 10.58
C GLN A 36 1.27 3.35 11.07
N LEU A 37 2.16 2.91 10.17
CA LEU A 37 3.56 2.63 10.50
C LEU A 37 4.27 3.90 10.99
N GLY A 38 4.05 5.06 10.35
CA GLY A 38 4.55 6.35 10.83
C GLY A 38 3.95 6.79 12.17
N ALA A 39 2.65 6.59 12.38
CA ALA A 39 2.02 6.89 13.66
C ALA A 39 2.60 6.04 14.81
N ILE A 40 2.81 4.74 14.58
CA ILE A 40 3.41 3.81 15.56
C ILE A 40 4.87 4.16 15.83
N ALA A 41 5.67 4.40 14.79
CA ALA A 41 7.08 4.77 14.92
C ALA A 41 7.25 6.04 15.76
N LYS A 42 6.41 7.05 15.53
CA LYS A 42 6.37 8.29 16.30
C LYS A 42 5.89 8.09 17.73
N GLN A 43 4.80 7.34 17.93
CA GLN A 43 4.17 7.15 19.24
C GLN A 43 5.06 6.36 20.22
N HIS A 44 5.81 5.38 19.72
CA HIS A 44 6.65 4.50 20.53
C HIS A 44 8.15 4.79 20.37
N ARG A 45 8.50 5.98 19.88
CA ARG A 45 9.87 6.41 19.63
C ARG A 45 10.75 6.23 20.88
N GLY A 46 11.85 5.49 20.72
CA GLY A 46 12.79 5.18 21.81
C GLY A 46 12.34 4.06 22.78
N ASN A 47 11.19 3.42 22.57
CA ASN A 47 10.74 2.26 23.34
C ASN A 47 10.63 1.02 22.42
N CYS A 48 11.75 0.34 22.19
CA CYS A 48 11.83 -0.74 21.20
C CYS A 48 10.90 -1.93 21.50
N GLY A 49 10.74 -2.36 22.75
CA GLY A 49 9.87 -3.51 23.06
C GLY A 49 8.41 -3.25 22.69
N THR A 50 7.88 -2.05 22.99
CA THR A 50 6.51 -1.68 22.57
C THR A 50 6.44 -1.39 21.07
N LEU A 51 7.45 -0.75 20.50
CA LEU A 51 7.51 -0.42 19.07
C LEU A 51 7.57 -1.68 18.18
N VAL A 52 8.36 -2.69 18.55
CA VAL A 52 8.39 -4.02 17.89
C VAL A 52 7.02 -4.71 17.98
N THR A 53 6.43 -4.74 19.17
CA THR A 53 5.10 -5.34 19.41
C THR A 53 4.01 -4.68 18.57
N ALA A 54 4.04 -3.35 18.44
CA ALA A 54 3.05 -2.59 17.68
C ALA A 54 3.27 -2.67 16.15
N LEU A 55 4.52 -2.63 15.68
CA LEU A 55 4.86 -2.67 14.26
C LEU A 55 4.67 -4.05 13.62
N GLY A 56 4.93 -5.14 14.35
CA GLY A 56 4.86 -6.52 13.83
C GLY A 56 3.59 -6.83 13.01
N PRO A 57 2.39 -6.69 13.60
CA PRO A 57 1.13 -6.95 12.90
C PRO A 57 0.84 -6.01 11.72
N HIS A 58 1.47 -4.84 11.67
CA HIS A 58 1.32 -3.88 10.56
C HIS A 58 2.22 -4.25 9.39
N ILE A 59 3.46 -4.64 9.68
CA ILE A 59 4.44 -5.07 8.66
C ILE A 59 3.97 -6.36 7.95
N ASP A 60 3.34 -7.29 8.67
CA ASP A 60 2.80 -8.51 8.04
C ASP A 60 1.58 -8.22 7.13
N ARG A 61 0.79 -7.17 7.41
CA ARG A 61 -0.24 -6.67 6.48
C ARG A 61 0.38 -5.99 5.26
N MET A 62 1.38 -5.12 5.48
CA MET A 62 2.12 -4.47 4.40
C MET A 62 2.72 -5.50 3.44
N ARG A 63 3.29 -6.59 3.95
CA ARG A 63 3.80 -7.70 3.12
C ARG A 63 2.72 -8.34 2.25
N THR A 64 1.53 -8.56 2.82
CA THR A 64 0.37 -9.08 2.07
C THR A 64 -0.02 -8.13 0.93
N HIS A 65 -0.08 -6.82 1.19
CA HIS A 65 -0.34 -5.82 0.16
C HIS A 65 0.82 -5.68 -0.84
N ALA A 66 2.07 -5.87 -0.43
CA ALA A 66 3.25 -5.82 -1.30
C ALA A 66 3.31 -7.02 -2.28
N ASP A 67 2.96 -8.22 -1.83
CA ASP A 67 2.87 -9.38 -2.70
C ASP A 67 1.69 -9.26 -3.68
N GLU A 68 0.61 -8.62 -3.25
CA GLU A 68 -0.50 -8.23 -4.11
C GLU A 68 -0.10 -7.16 -5.14
N VAL A 69 0.70 -6.14 -4.76
CA VAL A 69 1.33 -5.19 -5.68
C VAL A 69 2.17 -5.91 -6.73
N LYS A 70 3.05 -6.84 -6.32
CA LYS A 70 3.88 -7.63 -7.24
C LYS A 70 3.02 -8.44 -8.22
N ARG A 71 1.92 -9.05 -7.75
CA ARG A 71 0.96 -9.76 -8.62
C ARG A 71 0.28 -8.80 -9.62
N VAL A 72 -0.12 -7.62 -9.18
CA VAL A 72 -0.76 -6.59 -10.01
C VAL A 72 0.21 -5.99 -11.03
N GLN A 73 1.49 -5.85 -10.68
CA GLN A 73 2.56 -5.38 -11.57
C GLN A 73 2.81 -6.30 -12.77
N GLN A 74 2.42 -7.59 -12.71
CA GLN A 74 2.52 -8.52 -13.84
C GLN A 74 1.58 -8.16 -15.01
N ASP A 75 0.49 -7.42 -14.76
CA ASP A 75 -0.40 -6.88 -15.80
C ASP A 75 -0.02 -5.43 -16.10
N THR A 76 0.41 -5.14 -17.33
CA THR A 76 0.86 -3.79 -17.73
C THR A 76 -0.24 -2.71 -17.65
N LEU A 77 -1.52 -3.06 -17.83
CA LEU A 77 -2.64 -2.11 -17.75
C LEU A 77 -3.10 -1.89 -16.31
N LEU A 78 -2.92 -2.85 -15.42
CA LEU A 78 -3.15 -2.66 -13.99
C LEU A 78 -1.96 -1.94 -13.33
N ALA A 79 -0.72 -2.31 -13.65
CA ALA A 79 0.48 -1.60 -13.19
C ALA A 79 0.46 -0.11 -13.53
N LYS A 80 0.02 0.26 -14.75
CA LYS A 80 -0.15 1.66 -15.17
C LYS A 80 -1.28 2.40 -14.41
N ARG A 81 -2.29 1.69 -13.91
CA ARG A 81 -3.35 2.28 -13.06
C ARG A 81 -2.87 2.42 -11.62
N LEU A 82 -2.38 1.35 -11.02
CA LEU A 82 -1.82 1.35 -9.67
C LEU A 82 -0.77 2.45 -9.47
N ARG A 83 0.15 2.66 -10.43
CA ARG A 83 1.12 3.77 -10.36
C ARG A 83 0.46 5.16 -10.33
N LYS A 84 -0.64 5.37 -11.05
CA LYS A 84 -1.39 6.63 -11.00
C LYS A 84 -2.12 6.78 -9.66
N ASP A 85 -2.75 5.71 -9.20
CA ASP A 85 -3.52 5.69 -7.96
C ASP A 85 -2.60 5.95 -6.73
N VAL A 86 -1.39 5.37 -6.71
CA VAL A 86 -0.35 5.64 -5.69
C VAL A 86 0.17 7.08 -5.77
N LEU A 87 0.45 7.61 -6.97
CA LEU A 87 0.96 8.98 -7.13
C LEU A 87 0.02 10.07 -6.58
N VAL A 88 -1.29 9.81 -6.53
CA VAL A 88 -2.26 10.72 -5.89
C VAL A 88 -1.99 10.80 -4.38
N TYR A 89 -1.75 9.67 -3.72
CA TYR A 89 -1.47 9.63 -2.27
C TYR A 89 -0.09 10.17 -1.90
N ASP A 90 0.94 9.89 -2.71
CA ASP A 90 2.30 10.42 -2.51
C ASP A 90 2.35 11.95 -2.57
N ALA A 91 1.57 12.54 -3.49
CA ALA A 91 1.50 13.99 -3.65
C ALA A 91 0.88 14.70 -2.41
N GLU A 92 -0.08 14.06 -1.76
CA GLU A 92 -0.71 14.57 -0.53
C GLU A 92 0.18 14.43 0.72
N HIS A 93 1.12 13.48 0.73
CA HIS A 93 1.87 13.07 1.94
C HIS A 93 3.40 13.09 1.77
N LYS A 94 3.90 14.03 0.97
CA LYS A 94 5.33 14.22 0.71
C LYS A 94 6.15 14.31 2.01
N GLY A 95 7.15 13.45 2.17
CA GLY A 95 8.04 13.38 3.32
C GLY A 95 7.62 12.41 4.43
N LEU A 96 6.50 11.69 4.27
CA LEU A 96 6.06 10.67 5.24
C LEU A 96 7.10 9.54 5.43
N ALA A 97 7.72 9.07 4.34
CA ALA A 97 8.78 8.06 4.38
C ALA A 97 10.03 8.54 5.15
N ASP A 98 10.45 9.80 4.94
CA ASP A 98 11.59 10.39 5.66
C ASP A 98 11.29 10.54 7.17
N ALA A 99 10.05 10.92 7.51
CA ALA A 99 9.60 11.02 8.91
C ALA A 99 9.60 9.64 9.60
N ILE A 100 9.09 8.61 8.92
CA ILE A 100 9.16 7.21 9.36
C ILE A 100 10.61 6.80 9.63
N GLY A 101 11.50 7.01 8.66
CA GLY A 101 12.92 6.66 8.78
C GLY A 101 13.60 7.40 9.93
N GLY A 102 13.26 8.68 10.14
CA GLY A 102 13.74 9.49 11.25
C GLY A 102 13.30 8.98 12.63
N ASP A 103 12.03 8.61 12.81
CA ASP A 103 11.51 8.12 14.09
C ASP A 103 11.98 6.68 14.40
N LEU A 104 12.08 5.80 13.39
CA LEU A 104 12.68 4.47 13.52
C LEU A 104 14.18 4.55 13.80
N GLY A 105 14.92 5.39 13.08
CA GLY A 105 16.36 5.60 13.27
C GLY A 105 16.70 6.20 14.64
N ALA A 106 15.89 7.16 15.12
CA ALA A 106 16.02 7.68 16.48
C ALA A 106 15.75 6.61 17.55
N SER A 107 14.79 5.71 17.30
CA SER A 107 14.51 4.58 18.20
C SER A 107 15.69 3.61 18.24
N TYR A 108 16.22 3.22 17.08
CA TYR A 108 17.40 2.37 16.95
C TYR A 108 18.62 2.92 17.73
N GLN A 109 18.87 4.23 17.66
CA GLN A 109 19.96 4.89 18.38
C GLN A 109 19.75 4.98 19.91
N THR A 110 18.49 4.95 20.37
CA THR A 110 18.16 5.17 21.80
C THR A 110 18.05 3.86 22.58
N CYS A 111 17.72 2.74 21.93
CA CYS A 111 17.49 1.46 22.59
C CYS A 111 18.81 0.72 22.89
N PRO A 112 19.00 0.20 24.13
CA PRO A 112 20.21 -0.54 24.50
C PRO A 112 20.27 -1.96 23.91
N ASP A 113 19.12 -2.57 23.62
CA ASP A 113 18.99 -3.72 22.74
C ASP A 113 18.00 -3.33 21.63
N ASN A 114 18.46 -3.40 20.38
CA ASN A 114 17.73 -3.00 19.19
C ASN A 114 17.73 -4.11 18.13
N LYS A 115 18.15 -5.35 18.47
CA LYS A 115 18.25 -6.46 17.53
C LYS A 115 16.89 -6.83 16.91
N GLU A 116 15.86 -6.97 17.75
CA GLU A 116 14.50 -7.27 17.28
C GLU A 116 13.91 -6.13 16.44
N LEU A 117 14.32 -4.87 16.69
CA LEU A 117 13.91 -3.74 15.87
C LEU A 117 14.57 -3.79 14.49
N LEU A 118 15.87 -4.12 14.41
CA LEU A 118 16.57 -4.35 13.14
C LEU A 118 15.90 -5.47 12.33
N GLU A 119 15.74 -6.65 12.93
CA GLU A 119 15.10 -7.81 12.29
C GLU A 119 13.65 -7.52 11.84
N LEU A 120 12.98 -6.56 12.49
CA LEU A 120 11.64 -6.13 12.09
C LEU A 120 11.65 -5.07 10.98
N ILE A 121 12.61 -4.14 10.99
CA ILE A 121 12.79 -3.16 9.90
C ILE A 121 13.15 -3.87 8.60
N ASP A 122 14.01 -4.89 8.65
CA ASP A 122 14.38 -5.74 7.49
C ASP A 122 13.19 -6.54 6.92
N ARG A 123 12.06 -6.62 7.64
CA ARG A 123 10.80 -7.23 7.17
C ARG A 123 9.85 -6.24 6.49
N ILE A 124 10.12 -4.94 6.53
CA ILE A 124 9.33 -3.93 5.79
C ILE A 124 9.53 -4.20 4.29
N PRO A 125 8.46 -4.41 3.51
CA PRO A 125 8.61 -4.77 2.11
C PRO A 125 9.09 -3.58 1.25
N GLU A 126 10.02 -3.85 0.36
CA GLU A 126 10.30 -3.00 -0.80
C GLU A 126 9.11 -3.06 -1.78
N LEU A 127 8.66 -1.91 -2.29
CA LEU A 127 7.44 -1.70 -3.11
C LEU A 127 7.74 -1.11 -4.50
#